data_AF-A0A392W9H3-F1
#
_entry.id   AF-A0A392W9H3-F1
#
_cell.length_a   1.000
_cell.length_b   1.000
_cell.length_c   1.000
_cell.angle_alpha   90.00
_cell.angle_beta   90.00
_cell.angle_gamma   90.00
#
_symmetry.space_group_name_H-M   'P 1'
#
loop_
_entity.id
_entity.type
_entity.pdbx_description
1 polymer ?
#
loop_
_entity_poly.entity_id
_entity_poly.type
_entity_poly.pdbx_seq_one_letter_code
_entity_poly.pdbx_strand_id
1 'polypeptide(L)' 'MDPIKYIFEKPALTGRIARWQMLLSEYDIEYRTQKAIKGSILADHLAHQPIDDYQSI' A
#
# COMPACT_ATOMS: atom_id res chain seq x y z
N MET A 1 5.18 -13.07 -6.28
CA MET A 1 3.79 -12.59 -6.10
C MET A 1 3.87 -11.28 -5.35
N ASP A 2 3.34 -10.20 -5.92
CA ASP A 2 3.26 -8.92 -5.21
C ASP A 2 2.23 -9.05 -4.07
N PRO A 3 2.60 -8.80 -2.80
CA PRO A 3 1.70 -8.99 -1.67
C PRO A 3 0.47 -8.10 -1.72
N ILE A 4 0.58 -6.87 -2.23
CA ILE A 4 -0.55 -5.94 -2.36
C ILE A 4 -1.51 -6.46 -3.41
N LYS A 5 -0.99 -6.86 -4.58
CA LYS A 5 -1.79 -7.47 -5.64
C LYS A 5 -2.57 -8.70 -5.13
N TYR A 6 -1.91 -9.54 -4.33
CA TYR A 6 -2.53 -10.75 -3.77
C TYR A 6 -3.73 -10.45 -2.85
N ILE A 7 -3.69 -9.34 -2.11
CA ILE A 7 -4.79 -8.91 -1.22
C ILE A 7 -6.03 -8.53 -2.03
N PHE A 8 -5.85 -7.88 -3.18
CA PHE A 8 -6.96 -7.47 -4.04
C PHE A 8 -7.50 -8.60 -4.91
N GLU A 9 -6.67 -9.57 -5.31
CA GLU A 9 -7.10 -10.68 -6.19
C GLU A 9 -7.82 -11.82 -5.45
N LYS A 10 -7.60 -11.99 -4.14
CA LYS A 10 -8.19 -13.10 -3.38
C LYS A 10 -9.14 -12.60 -2.30
N PRO A 11 -10.47 -12.72 -2.48
CA PRO A 11 -11.44 -12.22 -1.50
C PRO A 11 -11.55 -13.07 -0.22
N ALA A 12 -10.90 -14.23 -0.14
CA ALA A 12 -11.03 -15.20 0.96
C ALA A 12 -9.77 -15.28 1.83
N LEU A 13 -9.31 -14.13 2.32
CA LEU A 13 -8.15 -14.06 3.21
C LEU A 13 -8.61 -14.11 4.67
N THR A 14 -7.83 -14.76 5.54
CA THR A 14 -8.15 -14.89 6.97
C THR A 14 -7.15 -14.12 7.83
N GLY A 15 -7.55 -13.80 9.07
CA GLY A 15 -6.70 -13.11 10.04
C GLY A 15 -6.41 -11.65 9.69
N ARG A 16 -5.15 -11.24 9.78
CA ARG A 16 -4.73 -9.83 9.59
C ARG A 16 -5.07 -9.32 8.18
N ILE A 17 -4.97 -10.17 7.17
CA ILE A 17 -5.17 -9.74 5.78
C ILE A 17 -6.65 -9.45 5.49
N ALA A 18 -7.57 -10.24 6.04
CA ALA A 18 -9.01 -9.96 5.94
C ALA A 18 -9.38 -8.58 6.51
N ARG A 19 -8.76 -8.23 7.64
CA ARG A 19 -8.98 -6.94 8.31
C ARG A 19 -8.47 -5.78 7.46
N TRP A 20 -7.27 -5.91 6.89
CA TRP A 20 -6.72 -4.91 5.97
C TRP A 20 -7.57 -4.78 4.71
N GLN A 21 -8.02 -5.89 4.12
CA GLN A 21 -8.87 -5.87 2.94
C GLN A 21 -10.22 -5.17 3.19
N MET A 22 -10.85 -5.43 4.36
CA MET A 22 -12.06 -4.73 4.78
C MET A 22 -11.83 -3.21 4.89
N LEU A 23 -10.75 -2.78 5.54
CA LEU A 23 -10.43 -1.36 5.69
C LEU A 23 -10.15 -0.69 4.33
N LEU A 24 -9.42 -1.37 3.45
CA LEU A 24 -9.09 -0.84 2.13
C LEU A 24 -10.30 -0.78 1.20
N SER A 25 -11.31 -1.63 1.39
CA SER A 25 -12.54 -1.63 0.57
C SER A 25 -13.42 -0.39 0.72
N GLU A 26 -13.21 0.42 1.77
CA GLU A 26 -13.88 1.71 1.94
C GLU A 26 -13.39 2.76 0.94
N TYR A 27 -12.18 2.57 0.41
CA TYR A 27 -11.54 3.50 -0.49
C TYR A 27 -11.57 2.95 -1.92
N ASP A 28 -11.71 3.84 -2.91
CA ASP A 28 -11.65 3.50 -4.34
C ASP A 28 -10.19 3.27 -4.79
N ILE A 29 -9.55 2.25 -4.22
CA ILE A 29 -8.13 1.92 -4.46
C ILE A 29 -8.05 0.85 -5.54
N GLU A 30 -7.32 1.15 -6.62
CA GLU A 30 -6.99 0.19 -7.66
C GLU A 30 -5.50 -0.15 -7.64
N TYR A 31 -5.16 -1.45 -7.62
CA TYR A 31 -3.77 -1.87 -7.77
C TYR A 31 -3.27 -1.56 -9.20
N ARG A 32 -2.21 -0.75 -9.28
CA ARG A 32 -1.47 -0.50 -10.52
C ARG A 32 -0.04 -0.96 -10.36
N THR A 33 0.46 -1.71 -11.35
CA THR A 33 1.88 -2.05 -11.40
C THR A 33 2.71 -0.77 -11.41
N GLN A 34 3.72 -0.70 -10.54
CA GLN A 34 4.65 0.42 -10.48
C GLN A 34 5.40 0.52 -11.82
N LYS A 35 5.08 1.53 -12.63
CA LYS A 35 5.67 1.74 -13.96
C LYS A 35 6.90 2.65 -13.95
N ALA A 36 7.12 3.41 -12.87
CA ALA A 36 8.14 4.45 -12.82
C ALA A 36 9.20 4.16 -11.75
N ILE A 37 10.44 3.93 -12.19
CA ILE A 37 11.63 3.70 -11.35
C ILE A 37 11.93 4.92 -10.46
N LYS A 38 11.68 6.14 -10.94
CA LYS A 38 11.95 7.35 -10.15
C LYS A 38 10.96 7.52 -8.98
N GLY A 39 9.71 7.08 -9.15
CA GLY A 39 8.71 7.10 -8.09
C GLY A 39 8.98 6.05 -7.02
N SER A 40 9.51 4.87 -7.41
CA SER A 40 9.93 3.84 -6.45
C SER A 40 11.08 4.34 -5.59
N ILE A 41 12.12 4.93 -6.20
CA ILE A 41 13.27 5.47 -5.46
C ILE A 41 12.85 6.53 -4.43
N LEU A 42 11.89 7.40 -4.77
CA LEU A 42 11.39 8.39 -3.82
C LEU A 42 10.64 7.73 -2.65
N ALA A 43 9.74 6.78 -2.94
CA ALA A 43 9.01 6.05 -1.91
C ALA A 43 9.97 5.25 -1.01
N ASP A 44 10.97 4.59 -1.60
CA ASP A 44 12.00 3.84 -0.88
C ASP A 44 12.83 4.79 -0.01
N HIS A 45 13.26 5.93 -0.53
CA HIS A 45 13.99 6.94 0.23
C HIS A 45 13.17 7.44 1.43
N LEU A 46 11.88 7.74 1.24
CA LEU A 46 10.99 8.17 2.33
C LEU A 46 10.74 7.08 3.37
N ALA A 47 10.70 5.81 2.96
CA ALA A 47 10.55 4.69 3.90
C ALA A 47 11.79 4.51 4.79
N HIS A 48 12.98 4.78 4.26
CA HIS A 48 14.24 4.70 5.02
C HIS A 48 14.56 5.99 5.77
N GLN A 49 14.04 7.12 5.32
CA GLN A 49 14.24 8.44 5.90
C GLN A 49 12.88 9.11 6.11
N PRO A 50 12.09 8.64 7.11
CA PRO A 50 10.78 9.18 7.38
C PRO A 50 10.89 10.68 7.67
N ILE A 51 10.00 11.45 7.05
CA ILE A 51 9.87 12.88 7.35
C ILE A 51 9.08 12.96 8.66
N ASP A 52 9.74 13.36 9.75
CA ASP A 52 9.10 13.56 11.07
C ASP A 52 8.10 14.74 11.08
N ASP A 53 8.05 15.52 10.00
CA ASP A 53 7.20 16.71 9.87
C ASP A 53 5.75 16.38 9.48
N TYR A 54 5.09 15.49 10.22
CA TYR A 54 3.63 15.59 10.37
C TYR A 54 3.33 16.69 11.39
N GLN A 55 3.70 17.92 11.04
CA GLN A 55 3.20 19.09 11.76
C GLN A 55 1.71 19.17 11.44
N SER A 56 0.87 18.78 12.41
CA SER A 56 -0.56 19.12 12.38
C SER A 56 -0.70 20.62 12.14
N ILE A 57 -1.21 20.98 10.97
CA ILE A 57 -1.78 22.30 10.72
C ILE A 57 -3.23 22.27 11.19
#